data_AF-A0A1V6Q5K5-F1
#
_entry.id   AF-A0A1V6Q5K5-F1
#
_cell.length_a   1.000
_cell.length_b   1.000
_cell.length_c   1.000
_cell.angle_alpha   90.00
_cell.angle_beta   90.00
_cell.angle_gamma   90.00
#
_symmetry.space_group_name_H-M   'P 1'
#
loop_
_entity.id
_entity.type
_entity.pdbx_description
1 polymer ?
#
loop_
_entity_poly.entity_id
_entity_poly.type
_entity_poly.pdbx_seq_one_letter_code
_entity_poly.pdbx_strand_id
1 'polypeptide(L)'
;MDTDMQNVMNGRESNKSLMRAITRMSRWIDKRRPRHLTSEQRASLREHPEYVEATRRMKEQAEECKYDPSAAMQSRLEKLTRETSNTFGRLERALRRKLSGAAVDDEEAKKVLQVEDQMLPEQIDLLEKLFTWPTSQSLEAEWQRRNAAVATISRYCGFLEGGPLRGRRKRAAPSDGFDEEQTSVLPEPAKKSCSSPEPSQQDILLVNAKNYIKKAKKPRRCFQCYGDTELPIHRRTQKYSEYKSTLRHFREKHLHDRRCHMCDEDLLHEMHLRRHAEEVHRLSTERNYYAKKDTKEDMGSDIDTD
;
A
#
# COMPACT_ATOMS: atom_id res chain seq x y z
N MET A 1 -14.94 8.97 -13.31
CA MET A 1 -15.43 7.64 -12.90
C MET A 1 -14.41 7.07 -11.93
N ASP A 2 -14.84 6.56 -10.78
CA ASP A 2 -13.97 6.00 -9.76
C ASP A 2 -13.19 4.81 -10.36
N THR A 3 -11.87 4.81 -10.22
CA THR A 3 -10.97 3.78 -10.79
C THR A 3 -11.38 2.38 -10.34
N ASP A 4 -11.94 2.24 -9.14
CA ASP A 4 -12.45 0.96 -8.64
C ASP A 4 -13.78 0.56 -9.31
N MET A 5 -14.64 1.54 -9.59
CA MET A 5 -15.89 1.34 -10.32
C MET A 5 -15.61 0.95 -11.78
N GLN A 6 -14.59 1.53 -12.40
CA GLN A 6 -14.11 1.14 -13.73
C GLN A 6 -13.60 -0.31 -13.75
N ASN A 7 -12.86 -0.72 -12.71
CA ASN A 7 -12.37 -2.09 -12.59
C ASN A 7 -13.50 -3.10 -12.42
N VAL A 8 -14.50 -2.79 -11.58
CA VAL A 8 -15.70 -3.62 -11.39
C VAL A 8 -16.51 -3.72 -12.68
N MET A 9 -16.72 -2.61 -13.39
CA MET A 9 -17.40 -2.60 -14.69
C MET A 9 -16.67 -3.42 -15.75
N ASN A 10 -15.33 -3.46 -15.69
CA ASN A 10 -14.49 -4.23 -16.61
C ASN A 10 -14.26 -5.69 -16.17
N GLY A 11 -15.01 -6.19 -15.18
CA GLY A 11 -14.90 -7.57 -14.68
C GLY A 11 -13.59 -7.89 -13.96
N ARG A 12 -12.83 -6.87 -13.56
CA ARG A 12 -11.58 -7.01 -12.80
C ARG A 12 -11.86 -6.93 -11.30
N GLU A 13 -11.06 -7.61 -10.50
CA GLU A 13 -11.19 -7.52 -9.04
C GLU A 13 -10.93 -6.09 -8.55
N SER A 14 -11.87 -5.58 -7.74
CA SER A 14 -11.74 -4.32 -7.01
C SER A 14 -10.42 -4.30 -6.23
N ASN A 15 -9.70 -3.18 -6.31
CA ASN A 15 -8.40 -2.99 -5.68
C ASN A 15 -8.58 -2.64 -4.19
N LYS A 16 -9.14 -3.60 -3.45
CA LYS A 16 -9.50 -3.51 -2.02
C LYS A 16 -8.31 -3.11 -1.14
N SER A 17 -7.08 -3.45 -1.56
CA SER A 17 -5.86 -3.10 -0.84
C SER A 17 -5.53 -1.61 -0.97
N LEU A 18 -5.60 -1.07 -2.18
CA LEU A 18 -5.42 0.36 -2.45
C LEU A 18 -6.51 1.19 -1.76
N MET A 19 -7.77 0.75 -1.84
CA MET A 19 -8.88 1.42 -1.15
C MET A 19 -8.72 1.40 0.37
N ARG A 20 -8.24 0.30 0.98
CA ARG A 20 -7.90 0.26 2.41
C ARG A 20 -6.71 1.16 2.76
N ALA A 21 -5.71 1.27 1.90
CA ALA A 21 -4.55 2.13 2.12
C ALA A 21 -4.96 3.61 2.11
N ILE A 22 -5.73 4.05 1.11
CA ILE A 22 -6.27 5.41 1.03
C ILE A 22 -7.20 5.72 2.22
N THR A 23 -8.05 4.77 2.60
CA THR A 23 -8.93 4.91 3.78
C THR A 23 -8.15 4.97 5.10
N ARG A 24 -6.99 4.29 5.19
CA ARG A 24 -6.08 4.40 6.34
C ARG A 24 -5.30 5.71 6.32
N MET A 25 -4.79 6.13 5.18
CA MET A 25 -4.05 7.40 5.03
C MET A 25 -4.94 8.60 5.36
N SER A 26 -6.15 8.68 4.80
CA SER A 26 -7.12 9.75 5.12
C SER A 26 -7.53 9.79 6.59
N ARG A 27 -7.41 8.69 7.34
CA ARG A 27 -7.64 8.65 8.79
C ARG A 27 -6.48 9.20 9.62
N TRP A 28 -5.26 9.20 9.10
CA TRP A 28 -4.05 9.67 9.79
C TRP A 28 -3.63 11.07 9.38
N ILE A 29 -3.95 11.48 8.14
CA ILE A 29 -3.59 12.79 7.59
C ILE A 29 -4.40 13.90 8.27
N ASP A 30 -5.70 13.70 8.50
CA ASP A 30 -6.53 14.71 9.15
C ASP A 30 -6.62 14.47 10.67
N LYS A 31 -5.64 15.00 11.41
CA LYS A 31 -5.61 14.98 12.88
C LYS A 31 -6.79 15.76 13.51
N ARG A 32 -7.43 16.67 12.76
CA ARG A 32 -8.56 17.50 13.23
C ARG A 32 -9.93 16.96 12.81
N ARG A 33 -10.00 15.87 12.04
CA ARG A 33 -11.24 15.18 11.67
C ARG A 33 -12.13 14.99 12.90
N PRO A 34 -13.31 15.64 12.98
CA PRO A 34 -14.17 15.51 14.13
C PRO A 34 -14.55 14.03 14.35
N ARG A 35 -13.97 13.44 15.40
CA ARG A 35 -14.28 12.05 15.80
C ARG A 35 -15.70 11.97 16.31
N HIS A 36 -16.16 13.04 16.94
CA HIS A 36 -17.49 13.25 17.47
C HIS A 36 -17.95 14.67 17.11
N LEU A 37 -19.25 14.84 16.85
CA LEU A 37 -19.86 16.16 16.73
C LEU A 37 -20.00 16.79 18.12
N THR A 38 -19.96 18.13 18.18
CA THR A 38 -20.28 18.86 19.41
C THR A 38 -21.75 18.68 19.79
N SER A 39 -22.09 18.97 21.04
CA SER A 39 -23.48 18.96 21.52
C SER A 39 -24.37 19.88 20.68
N GLU A 40 -23.89 21.09 20.37
CA GLU A 40 -24.59 22.09 19.54
C GLU A 40 -24.81 21.59 18.11
N GLN A 41 -23.79 21.00 17.48
CA GLN A 41 -23.93 20.42 16.15
C GLN A 41 -24.96 19.28 16.13
N ARG A 42 -25.00 18.45 17.18
CA ARG A 42 -26.03 17.41 17.34
C ARG A 42 -27.40 17.98 17.60
N ALA A 43 -27.52 19.09 18.34
CA ALA A 43 -28.79 19.78 18.54
C ALA A 43 -29.35 20.32 17.22
N SER A 44 -28.51 20.97 16.41
CA SER A 44 -28.89 21.42 15.07
C SER A 44 -29.36 20.27 14.17
N LEU A 45 -28.75 19.09 14.27
CA LEU A 45 -29.22 17.90 13.55
C LEU A 45 -30.61 17.42 14.00
N ARG A 46 -30.98 17.63 15.27
CA ARG A 46 -32.32 17.30 15.78
C ARG A 46 -33.40 18.25 15.26
N GLU A 47 -33.01 19.45 14.86
CA GLU A 47 -33.89 20.45 14.25
C GLU A 47 -33.99 20.29 12.72
N HIS A 48 -33.17 19.42 12.12
CA HIS A 48 -33.16 19.21 10.68
C HIS A 48 -34.53 18.68 10.20
N PRO A 49 -35.14 19.27 9.15
CA PRO A 49 -36.53 18.97 8.76
C PRO A 49 -36.78 17.49 8.49
N GLU A 50 -35.80 16.81 7.87
CA GLU A 50 -35.90 15.37 7.60
C GLU A 50 -35.92 14.50 8.88
N TYR A 51 -35.15 14.89 9.91
CA TYR A 51 -35.13 14.14 11.18
C TYR A 51 -36.39 14.43 12.01
N VAL A 52 -36.86 15.68 11.99
CA VAL A 52 -38.11 16.09 12.62
C VAL A 52 -39.28 15.31 12.03
N GLU A 53 -39.38 15.22 10.71
CA GLU A 53 -40.44 14.48 10.02
C GLU A 53 -40.38 12.97 10.29
N ALA A 54 -39.18 12.37 10.31
CA ALA A 54 -39.01 10.97 10.68
C ALA A 54 -39.46 10.71 12.14
N THR A 55 -39.11 11.62 13.05
CA THR A 55 -39.51 11.54 14.46
C THR A 55 -41.01 11.71 14.62
N ARG A 56 -41.65 12.60 13.85
CA ARG A 56 -43.10 12.79 13.83
C ARG A 56 -43.82 11.50 13.47
N ARG A 57 -43.45 10.86 12.35
CA ARG A 57 -44.04 9.59 11.90
C ARG A 57 -43.88 8.47 12.92
N MET A 58 -42.70 8.38 13.54
CA MET A 58 -42.44 7.39 14.59
C MET A 58 -43.36 7.61 15.80
N LYS A 59 -43.53 8.86 16.25
CA LYS A 59 -44.42 9.19 17.37
C LYS A 59 -45.89 8.89 17.06
N GLU A 60 -46.36 9.25 15.87
CA GLU A 60 -47.72 8.93 15.42
C GLU A 60 -47.98 7.43 15.42
N GLN A 61 -47.05 6.66 14.87
CA GLN A 61 -47.14 5.20 14.92
C GLN A 61 -47.11 4.65 16.35
N ALA A 62 -46.33 5.26 17.24
CA ALA A 62 -46.27 4.85 18.64
C ALA A 62 -47.60 5.10 19.36
N GLU A 63 -48.29 6.20 19.05
CA GLU A 63 -49.64 6.46 19.57
C GLU A 63 -50.65 5.43 19.01
N GLU A 64 -50.62 5.15 17.71
CA GLU A 64 -51.49 4.12 17.11
C GLU A 64 -51.28 2.73 17.77
N CYS A 65 -50.03 2.37 18.04
CA CYS A 65 -49.68 1.11 18.72
C CYS A 65 -50.21 1.01 20.16
N LYS A 66 -50.52 2.14 20.83
CA LYS A 66 -51.14 2.11 22.17
C LYS A 66 -52.59 1.63 22.10
N TYR A 67 -53.30 1.97 21.02
CA TYR A 67 -54.70 1.60 20.81
C TYR A 67 -54.84 0.23 20.14
N ASP A 68 -53.97 -0.10 19.20
CA ASP A 68 -53.88 -1.43 18.56
C ASP A 68 -52.45 -2.01 18.70
N PRO A 69 -52.19 -2.81 19.74
CA PRO A 69 -50.88 -3.42 19.96
C PRO A 69 -50.68 -4.70 19.14
N SER A 70 -51.24 -4.79 17.93
CA SER A 70 -51.04 -5.95 17.05
C SER A 70 -49.57 -6.10 16.62
N ALA A 71 -49.15 -7.34 16.33
CA ALA A 71 -47.78 -7.64 15.91
C ALA A 71 -47.36 -6.87 14.65
N ALA A 72 -48.29 -6.61 13.74
CA ALA A 72 -48.07 -5.82 12.54
C ALA A 72 -47.77 -4.34 12.87
N MET A 73 -48.53 -3.75 13.80
CA MET A 73 -48.34 -2.37 14.26
C MET A 73 -47.02 -2.21 15.01
N GLN A 74 -46.69 -3.15 15.89
CA GLN A 74 -45.39 -3.18 16.58
C GLN A 74 -44.22 -3.29 15.60
N SER A 75 -44.31 -4.16 14.59
CA SER A 75 -43.28 -4.29 13.54
C SER A 75 -43.11 -3.00 12.74
N ARG A 76 -44.20 -2.28 12.48
CA ARG A 76 -44.17 -0.99 11.78
C ARG A 76 -43.50 0.10 12.62
N LEU A 77 -43.78 0.14 13.92
CA LEU A 77 -43.11 1.03 14.87
C LEU A 77 -41.61 0.76 14.95
N GLU A 78 -41.20 -0.51 15.01
CA GLU A 78 -39.78 -0.88 15.02
C GLU A 78 -39.07 -0.41 13.73
N LYS A 79 -39.73 -0.60 12.58
CA LYS A 79 -39.22 -0.12 11.28
C LYS A 79 -39.01 1.40 11.28
N LEU A 80 -39.99 2.18 11.73
CA LEU A 80 -39.91 3.65 11.79
C LEU A 80 -38.86 4.13 12.82
N THR A 81 -38.70 3.40 13.91
CA THR A 81 -37.65 3.67 14.91
C THR A 81 -36.26 3.50 14.30
N ARG A 82 -36.06 2.42 13.53
CA ARG A 82 -34.82 2.19 12.79
C ARG A 82 -34.60 3.24 11.71
N GLU A 83 -35.64 3.63 10.98
CA GLU A 83 -35.57 4.71 9.99
C GLU A 83 -35.14 6.04 10.63
N THR A 84 -35.69 6.40 11.79
CA THR A 84 -35.33 7.62 12.53
C THR A 84 -33.85 7.60 12.99
N SER A 85 -33.35 6.45 13.44
CA SER A 85 -31.92 6.31 13.78
C SER A 85 -31.03 6.38 12.54
N ASN A 86 -31.47 5.79 11.43
CA ASN A 86 -30.74 5.83 10.15
C ASN A 86 -30.68 7.24 9.55
N THR A 87 -31.77 8.02 9.64
CA THR A 87 -31.79 9.41 9.17
C THR A 87 -30.80 10.25 9.99
N PHE A 88 -30.83 10.15 11.32
CA PHE A 88 -29.87 10.84 12.18
C PHE A 88 -28.42 10.46 11.85
N GLY A 89 -28.13 9.15 11.75
CA GLY A 89 -26.79 8.67 11.41
C GLY A 89 -26.32 9.08 10.01
N ARG A 90 -27.23 9.20 9.03
CA ARG A 90 -26.91 9.74 7.69
C ARG A 90 -26.57 11.24 7.77
N LEU A 91 -27.38 12.03 8.47
CA LEU A 91 -27.15 13.47 8.65
C LEU A 91 -25.86 13.76 9.43
N GLU A 92 -25.58 13.00 10.49
CA GLU A 92 -24.32 13.07 11.24
C GLU A 92 -23.13 12.76 10.34
N ARG A 93 -23.19 11.70 9.51
CA ARG A 93 -22.14 11.40 8.54
C ARG A 93 -21.96 12.52 7.51
N ALA A 94 -23.05 13.10 7.03
CA ALA A 94 -22.99 14.21 6.07
C ALA A 94 -22.34 15.45 6.69
N LEU A 95 -22.73 15.84 7.90
CA LEU A 95 -22.16 16.98 8.61
C LEU A 95 -20.68 16.76 8.93
N ARG A 96 -20.33 15.57 9.43
CA ARG A 96 -18.92 15.21 9.68
C ARG A 96 -18.09 15.26 8.40
N ARG A 97 -18.63 14.82 7.26
CA ARG A 97 -17.95 14.92 5.96
C ARG A 97 -17.73 16.39 5.57
N LYS A 98 -18.74 17.25 5.72
CA LYS A 98 -18.58 18.70 5.47
C LYS A 98 -17.48 19.32 6.34
N LEU A 99 -17.47 19.01 7.64
CA LEU A 99 -16.45 19.51 8.56
C LEU A 99 -15.05 18.96 8.28
N SER A 100 -14.95 17.69 7.85
CA SER A 100 -13.65 17.10 7.43
C SER A 100 -13.20 17.64 6.06
N GLY A 101 -14.13 18.14 5.26
CA GLY A 101 -13.87 18.59 3.89
C GLY A 101 -13.28 19.98 3.77
N ALA A 102 -13.32 20.76 4.86
CA ALA A 102 -12.69 22.07 4.99
C ALA A 102 -11.23 22.00 5.49
N ALA A 103 -10.69 20.80 5.72
CA ALA A 103 -9.45 20.61 6.49
C ALA A 103 -8.15 21.06 5.79
N VAL A 104 -8.14 21.30 4.48
CA VAL A 104 -6.93 21.74 3.76
C VAL A 104 -6.96 23.22 3.38
N ASP A 105 -8.12 23.88 3.48
CA ASP A 105 -8.24 25.33 3.24
C ASP A 105 -7.88 26.17 4.49
N ASP A 106 -7.64 25.51 5.62
CA ASP A 106 -7.20 26.16 6.86
C ASP A 106 -5.70 26.50 6.79
N GLU A 107 -5.36 27.80 6.89
CA GLU A 107 -3.99 28.30 6.87
C GLU A 107 -3.09 27.63 7.92
N GLU A 108 -3.65 27.20 9.05
CA GLU A 108 -2.91 26.50 10.09
C GLU A 108 -2.52 25.06 9.66
N ALA A 109 -3.38 24.38 8.89
CA ALA A 109 -3.07 23.07 8.34
C ALA A 109 -1.99 23.15 7.25
N LYS A 110 -2.03 24.20 6.42
CA LYS A 110 -0.99 24.48 5.42
C LYS A 110 0.37 24.71 6.07
N LYS A 111 0.42 25.46 7.18
CA LYS A 111 1.65 25.67 7.95
C LYS A 111 2.23 24.38 8.53
N VAL A 112 1.38 23.48 9.05
CA VAL A 112 1.84 22.17 9.55
C VAL A 112 2.49 21.33 8.43
N LEU A 113 1.88 21.28 7.24
CA LEU A 113 2.45 20.58 6.08
C LEU A 113 3.78 21.20 5.63
N GLN A 114 3.91 22.53 5.67
CA GLN A 114 5.18 23.22 5.37
C GLN A 114 6.26 22.94 6.42
N VAL A 115 5.91 22.95 7.71
CA VAL A 115 6.90 22.92 8.82
C VAL A 115 7.24 21.49 9.26
N GLU A 116 6.24 20.65 9.54
CA GLU A 116 6.47 19.27 10.02
C GLU A 116 6.94 18.36 8.88
N ASP A 117 6.28 18.44 7.73
CA ASP A 117 6.50 17.54 6.60
C ASP A 117 7.48 18.11 5.55
N GLN A 118 7.90 19.38 5.70
CA GLN A 118 8.78 20.08 4.76
C GLN A 118 8.26 20.01 3.32
N MET A 119 6.94 20.01 3.15
CA MET A 119 6.31 19.93 1.85
C MET A 119 6.48 21.24 1.08
N LEU A 120 6.73 21.12 -0.23
CA LEU A 120 6.84 22.27 -1.11
C LEU A 120 5.46 22.92 -1.30
N PRO A 121 5.38 24.25 -1.47
CA PRO A 121 4.11 24.95 -1.64
C PRO A 121 3.23 24.38 -2.77
N GLU A 122 3.84 23.93 -3.86
CA GLU A 122 3.18 23.31 -5.00
C GLU A 122 2.55 21.95 -4.66
N GLN A 123 3.17 21.19 -3.76
CA GLN A 123 2.64 19.93 -3.25
C GLN A 123 1.44 20.18 -2.33
N ILE A 124 1.50 21.24 -1.53
CA ILE A 124 0.42 21.62 -0.61
C ILE A 124 -0.80 22.10 -1.39
N ASP A 125 -0.61 22.97 -2.40
CA ASP A 125 -1.69 23.41 -3.29
C ASP A 125 -2.34 22.23 -4.03
N LEU A 126 -1.52 21.28 -4.50
CA LEU A 126 -2.03 20.04 -5.10
C LEU A 126 -2.91 19.25 -4.14
N LEU A 127 -2.43 18.99 -2.92
CA LEU A 127 -3.21 18.26 -1.93
C LEU A 127 -4.48 19.03 -1.56
N GLU A 128 -4.40 20.35 -1.42
CA GLU A 128 -5.55 21.21 -1.14
C GLU A 128 -6.65 21.01 -2.17
N LYS A 129 -6.36 21.20 -3.46
CA LYS A 129 -7.38 21.10 -4.51
C LYS A 129 -7.88 19.67 -4.72
N LEU A 130 -7.03 18.65 -4.53
CA LEU A 130 -7.42 17.24 -4.62
C LEU A 130 -8.31 16.78 -3.45
N PHE A 131 -8.03 17.25 -2.25
CA PHE A 131 -8.76 16.86 -1.04
C PHE A 131 -9.88 17.83 -0.67
N THR A 132 -10.12 18.88 -1.46
CA THR A 132 -11.31 19.73 -1.32
C THR A 132 -12.56 18.90 -1.60
N TRP A 133 -13.51 18.89 -0.66
CA TRP A 133 -14.79 18.20 -0.82
C TRP A 133 -15.91 19.16 -1.25
N PRO A 134 -17.02 18.65 -1.81
CA PRO A 134 -18.17 19.50 -2.13
C PRO A 134 -18.78 20.10 -0.86
N THR A 135 -18.72 21.42 -0.74
CA THR A 135 -19.33 22.18 0.36
C THR A 135 -20.85 22.35 0.15
N SER A 136 -21.30 22.36 -1.11
CA SER A 136 -22.70 22.50 -1.51
C SER A 136 -23.15 21.35 -2.44
N GLN A 137 -24.47 21.20 -2.63
CA GLN A 137 -25.05 20.24 -3.57
C GLN A 137 -25.24 20.82 -4.98
N SER A 138 -24.63 21.97 -5.29
CA SER A 138 -24.73 22.59 -6.62
C SER A 138 -23.81 21.91 -7.62
N LEU A 139 -24.35 21.59 -8.80
CA LEU A 139 -23.58 21.03 -9.91
C LEU A 139 -22.46 21.97 -10.36
N GLU A 140 -22.73 23.27 -10.42
CA GLU A 140 -21.73 24.28 -10.83
C GLU A 140 -20.57 24.33 -9.84
N ALA A 141 -20.85 24.30 -8.54
CA ALA A 141 -19.80 24.29 -7.51
C ALA A 141 -18.95 23.00 -7.56
N GLU A 142 -19.57 21.86 -7.90
CA GLU A 142 -18.86 20.60 -8.13
C GLU A 142 -17.94 20.68 -9.36
N TRP A 143 -18.43 21.26 -10.46
CA TRP A 143 -17.64 21.46 -11.67
C TRP A 143 -16.47 22.40 -11.45
N GLN A 144 -16.68 23.55 -10.81
CA GLN A 144 -15.62 24.50 -10.46
C GLN A 144 -14.53 23.84 -9.63
N ARG A 145 -14.91 23.05 -8.61
CA ARG A 145 -13.93 22.31 -7.79
C ARG A 145 -13.11 21.31 -8.60
N ARG A 146 -13.76 20.54 -9.48
CA ARG A 146 -13.07 19.57 -10.34
C ARG A 146 -12.12 20.24 -11.32
N ASN A 147 -12.55 21.35 -11.92
CA ASN A 147 -11.72 22.12 -12.84
C ASN A 147 -10.50 22.71 -12.12
N ALA A 148 -10.67 23.24 -10.91
CA ALA A 148 -9.56 23.71 -10.08
C ALA A 148 -8.56 22.58 -9.77
N ALA A 149 -9.03 21.39 -9.38
CA ALA A 149 -8.17 20.23 -9.16
C ALA A 149 -7.40 19.82 -10.42
N VAL A 150 -8.07 19.77 -11.58
CA VAL A 150 -7.42 19.45 -12.87
C VAL A 150 -6.37 20.49 -13.25
N ALA A 151 -6.65 21.78 -13.06
CA ALA A 151 -5.71 22.85 -13.33
C ALA A 151 -4.46 22.75 -12.44
N THR A 152 -4.64 22.46 -11.15
CA THR A 152 -3.52 22.29 -10.21
C THR A 152 -2.70 21.04 -10.52
N ILE A 153 -3.32 19.91 -10.86
CA ILE A 153 -2.59 18.71 -11.33
C ILE A 153 -1.75 19.05 -12.55
N SER A 154 -2.34 19.75 -13.53
CA SER A 154 -1.66 20.12 -14.77
C SER A 154 -0.43 21.00 -14.49
N ARG A 155 -0.57 21.97 -13.57
CA ARG A 155 0.54 22.82 -13.12
C ARG A 155 1.64 22.03 -12.42
N TYR A 156 1.24 21.06 -11.60
CA TYR A 156 2.15 20.25 -10.80
C TYR A 156 2.91 19.20 -11.62
N CYS A 157 2.33 18.65 -12.68
CA CYS A 157 3.01 17.67 -13.53
C CYS A 157 4.32 18.18 -14.16
N GLY A 158 4.50 19.50 -14.29
CA GLY A 158 5.76 20.12 -14.75
C GLY A 158 6.78 20.37 -13.65
N PHE A 159 6.44 20.09 -12.39
CA PHE A 159 7.29 20.37 -11.24
C PHE A 159 8.26 19.21 -10.97
N LEU A 160 9.55 19.51 -10.88
CA LEU A 160 10.58 18.53 -10.55
C LEU A 160 10.66 18.35 -9.04
N GLU A 161 9.83 17.46 -8.51
CA GLU A 161 10.05 16.90 -7.18
C GLU A 161 11.39 16.14 -7.21
N GLY A 162 12.36 16.55 -6.41
CA GLY A 162 13.67 15.89 -6.34
C GLY A 162 13.56 14.37 -6.20
N GLY A 163 14.60 13.66 -6.63
CA GLY A 163 14.62 12.19 -6.67
C GLY A 163 14.26 11.51 -5.33
N PRO A 164 13.98 10.19 -5.36
CA PRO A 164 13.33 9.48 -4.25
C PRO A 164 13.92 9.83 -2.88
N LEU A 165 13.09 10.37 -1.99
CA LEU A 165 13.44 10.60 -0.60
C LEU A 165 13.94 9.28 0.00
N ARG A 166 15.25 9.19 0.25
CA ARG A 166 15.88 8.01 0.82
C ARG A 166 15.40 7.82 2.26
N GLY A 167 14.34 7.05 2.42
CA GLY A 167 14.00 6.33 3.65
C GLY A 167 13.50 7.20 4.80
N ARG A 168 12.61 6.58 5.57
CA ARG A 168 12.25 6.90 6.95
C ARG A 168 13.41 7.60 7.69
N ARG A 169 13.18 8.80 8.24
CA ARG A 169 14.13 9.47 9.15
C ARG A 169 14.58 8.44 10.21
N LYS A 170 15.89 8.21 10.34
CA LYS A 170 16.44 7.50 11.50
C LYS A 170 16.00 8.29 12.73
N ARG A 171 15.16 7.69 13.57
CA ARG A 171 14.93 8.18 14.92
C ARG A 171 16.31 8.22 15.58
N ALA A 172 16.74 9.39 16.06
CA ALA A 172 17.98 9.50 16.82
C ALA A 172 17.91 8.46 17.95
N ALA A 173 18.92 7.59 18.00
CA ALA A 173 19.09 6.71 19.14
C ALA A 173 19.34 7.60 20.37
N PRO A 174 18.85 7.22 21.57
CA PRO A 174 19.26 7.87 22.80
C PRO A 174 20.79 7.85 22.87
N SER A 175 21.36 9.00 23.18
CA SER A 175 22.78 9.20 23.42
C SER A 175 23.18 8.40 24.67
N ASP A 176 23.69 7.18 24.46
CA ASP A 176 24.63 6.60 25.42
C ASP A 176 26.02 7.09 25.01
N GLY A 177 26.52 8.03 25.82
CA GLY A 177 27.80 8.69 25.59
C GLY A 177 28.94 7.69 25.66
N PHE A 178 29.86 7.81 24.70
CA PHE A 178 31.28 7.64 24.92
C PHE A 178 32.00 8.64 24.02
N ASP A 179 32.88 9.40 24.67
CA ASP A 179 33.61 10.56 24.17
C ASP A 179 34.51 10.28 22.95
N GLU A 180 34.73 11.35 22.19
CA GLU A 180 35.95 11.81 21.50
C GLU A 180 36.82 10.77 20.73
N GLU A 181 37.26 11.01 19.51
CA GLU A 181 38.12 12.15 19.16
C GLU A 181 38.16 12.34 17.63
N GLN A 182 38.08 13.60 17.21
CA GLN A 182 38.33 14.03 15.83
C GLN A 182 39.83 13.99 15.55
N THR A 183 40.24 13.43 14.41
CA THR A 183 41.41 13.99 13.71
C THR A 183 41.22 13.92 12.20
N SER A 184 41.20 15.11 11.61
CA SER A 184 41.28 15.45 10.20
C SER A 184 42.70 15.24 9.64
N VAL A 185 42.88 14.53 8.52
CA VAL A 185 43.97 14.82 7.56
C VAL A 185 43.55 14.46 6.12
N LEU A 186 43.88 15.37 5.19
CA LEU A 186 43.79 15.35 3.72
C LEU A 186 44.82 14.38 3.06
N PRO A 187 44.87 14.23 1.71
CA PRO A 187 45.21 12.96 1.04
C PRO A 187 46.63 12.81 0.43
N GLU A 188 46.92 11.56 0.03
CA GLU A 188 47.95 11.02 -0.91
C GLU A 188 49.43 10.89 -0.41
N PRO A 189 50.30 9.99 -0.97
CA PRO A 189 50.29 9.39 -2.32
C PRO A 189 50.61 7.87 -2.48
N ALA A 190 50.57 7.44 -3.74
CA ALA A 190 50.76 6.10 -4.27
C ALA A 190 52.02 5.34 -3.82
N LYS A 191 51.86 4.03 -3.58
CA LYS A 191 52.95 3.04 -3.70
C LYS A 191 52.49 1.82 -4.49
N LYS A 192 53.15 1.62 -5.63
CA LYS A 192 53.15 0.37 -6.41
C LYS A 192 53.96 -0.68 -5.65
N SER A 193 53.39 -1.86 -5.45
CA SER A 193 54.16 -3.09 -5.26
C SER A 193 53.39 -4.27 -5.82
N CYS A 194 53.90 -4.85 -6.90
CA CYS A 194 53.47 -6.12 -7.45
C CYS A 194 54.06 -7.26 -6.61
N SER A 195 53.23 -8.15 -6.08
CA SER A 195 53.66 -9.48 -5.64
C SER A 195 52.45 -10.41 -5.51
N SER A 196 52.19 -11.22 -6.56
CA SER A 196 51.19 -12.32 -6.65
C SER A 196 49.72 -11.93 -6.36
N PRO A 197 48.71 -12.45 -7.08
CA PRO A 197 47.33 -12.03 -6.83
C PRO A 197 46.82 -12.70 -5.55
N GLU A 198 47.09 -12.10 -4.39
CA GLU A 198 46.17 -12.29 -3.27
C GLU A 198 44.79 -11.84 -3.76
N PRO A 199 43.77 -12.72 -3.74
CA PRO A 199 42.46 -12.37 -4.24
C PRO A 199 41.97 -11.15 -3.47
N SER A 200 41.60 -10.11 -4.22
CA SER A 200 41.08 -8.89 -3.60
C SER A 200 39.90 -9.26 -2.70
N GLN A 201 39.62 -8.46 -1.67
CA GLN A 201 38.47 -8.72 -0.78
C GLN A 201 37.16 -8.93 -1.56
N GLN A 202 37.06 -8.31 -2.75
CA GLN A 202 35.96 -8.46 -3.68
C GLN A 202 35.90 -9.85 -4.34
N ASP A 203 37.04 -10.41 -4.74
CA ASP A 203 37.13 -11.76 -5.31
C ASP A 203 36.72 -12.83 -4.30
N ILE A 204 37.15 -12.67 -3.05
CA ILE A 204 36.76 -13.55 -1.95
C ILE A 204 35.23 -13.53 -1.75
N LEU A 205 34.60 -12.35 -1.81
CA LEU A 205 33.15 -12.21 -1.70
C LEU A 205 32.41 -12.89 -2.85
N LEU A 206 32.91 -12.79 -4.09
CA LEU A 206 32.35 -13.44 -5.26
C LEU A 206 32.46 -14.97 -5.18
N VAL A 207 33.61 -15.49 -4.77
CA VAL A 207 33.82 -16.94 -4.57
C VAL A 207 32.90 -17.47 -3.48
N ASN A 208 32.80 -16.78 -2.35
CA ASN A 208 31.91 -17.15 -1.26
C ASN A 208 30.42 -17.11 -1.68
N ALA A 209 30.04 -16.13 -2.50
CA ALA A 209 28.69 -16.05 -3.06
C ALA A 209 28.38 -17.21 -4.02
N LYS A 210 29.29 -17.54 -4.92
CA LYS A 210 29.17 -18.69 -5.84
C LYS A 210 28.97 -20.00 -5.08
N ASN A 211 29.84 -20.25 -4.10
CA ASN A 211 29.81 -21.46 -3.30
C ASN A 211 28.52 -21.57 -2.49
N TYR A 212 28.03 -20.45 -1.95
CA TYR A 212 26.75 -20.42 -1.24
C TYR A 212 25.57 -20.77 -2.16
N ILE A 213 25.51 -20.20 -3.36
CA ILE A 213 24.41 -20.46 -4.30
C ILE A 213 24.40 -21.94 -4.72
N LYS A 214 25.58 -22.52 -5.01
CA LYS A 214 25.69 -23.94 -5.40
C LYS A 214 25.29 -24.92 -4.27
N LYS A 215 25.63 -24.60 -3.01
CA LYS A 215 25.42 -25.52 -1.88
C LYS A 215 24.06 -25.37 -1.20
N ALA A 216 23.47 -24.17 -1.20
CA ALA A 216 22.25 -23.89 -0.45
C ALA A 216 21.04 -24.68 -1.00
N LYS A 217 20.28 -25.33 -0.11
CA LYS A 217 18.98 -25.93 -0.47
C LYS A 217 17.91 -24.88 -0.79
N LYS A 218 18.04 -23.68 -0.20
CA LYS A 218 17.16 -22.53 -0.39
C LYS A 218 18.01 -21.27 -0.53
N PRO A 219 18.55 -20.98 -1.73
CA PRO A 219 19.50 -19.89 -1.92
C PRO A 219 18.82 -18.53 -1.66
N ARG A 220 19.43 -17.74 -0.77
CA ARG A 220 19.04 -16.34 -0.49
C ARG A 220 19.75 -15.31 -1.35
N ARG A 221 20.43 -15.74 -2.41
CA ARG A 221 21.14 -14.92 -3.38
C ARG A 221 20.64 -15.29 -4.76
N CYS A 222 20.46 -14.29 -5.63
CA CYS A 222 19.98 -14.52 -7.00
C CYS A 222 21.15 -14.97 -7.87
N PHE A 223 21.04 -16.13 -8.51
CA PHE A 223 22.08 -16.65 -9.41
C PHE A 223 22.26 -15.77 -10.65
N GLN A 224 21.16 -15.16 -11.15
CA GLN A 224 21.19 -14.30 -12.32
C GLN A 224 21.91 -12.97 -12.03
N CYS A 225 21.62 -12.33 -10.90
CA CYS A 225 22.39 -11.15 -10.48
C CYS A 225 23.85 -11.48 -10.22
N TYR A 226 24.15 -12.67 -9.70
CA TYR A 226 25.55 -13.08 -9.48
C TYR A 226 26.31 -13.21 -10.81
N GLY A 227 25.67 -13.81 -11.81
CA GLY A 227 26.25 -14.03 -13.13
C GLY A 227 26.38 -12.76 -13.97
N ASP A 228 25.54 -11.76 -13.72
CA ASP A 228 25.56 -10.50 -14.45
C ASP A 228 26.82 -9.68 -14.14
N THR A 229 27.72 -9.57 -15.13
CA THR A 229 28.98 -8.85 -15.01
C THR A 229 28.83 -7.34 -15.09
N GLU A 230 27.70 -6.83 -15.57
CA GLU A 230 27.41 -5.39 -15.65
C GLU A 230 27.00 -4.81 -14.29
N LEU A 231 26.59 -5.66 -13.35
CA LEU A 231 26.20 -5.24 -12.01
C LEU A 231 27.41 -5.02 -11.08
N PRO A 232 27.37 -3.98 -10.22
CA PRO A 232 28.35 -3.82 -9.16
C PRO A 232 28.39 -5.03 -8.20
N ILE A 233 29.57 -5.34 -7.64
CA ILE A 233 29.80 -6.52 -6.78
C ILE A 233 28.80 -6.64 -5.62
N HIS A 234 28.41 -5.51 -5.00
CA HIS A 234 27.44 -5.52 -3.90
C HIS A 234 26.03 -5.96 -4.34
N ARG A 235 25.66 -5.76 -5.61
CA ARG A 235 24.41 -6.28 -6.21
C ARG A 235 24.54 -7.74 -6.59
N ARG A 236 25.67 -8.13 -7.19
CA ARG A 236 25.97 -9.52 -7.57
C ARG A 236 25.98 -10.46 -6.37
N THR A 237 26.43 -9.98 -5.21
CA THR A 237 26.54 -10.75 -3.97
C THR A 237 25.40 -10.49 -2.97
N GLN A 238 24.37 -9.73 -3.39
CA GLN A 238 23.27 -9.30 -2.54
C GLN A 238 22.54 -10.49 -1.90
N LYS A 239 22.52 -10.51 -0.56
CA LYS A 239 21.80 -11.50 0.24
C LYS A 239 20.45 -10.93 0.64
N TYR A 240 19.37 -11.63 0.28
CA TYR A 240 18.02 -11.30 0.69
C TYR A 240 17.73 -11.82 2.11
N SER A 241 16.77 -11.18 2.79
CA SER A 241 16.33 -11.61 4.13
C SER A 241 15.80 -13.04 4.12
N GLU A 242 14.97 -13.37 3.13
CA GLU A 242 14.27 -14.64 3.01
C GLU A 242 14.40 -15.24 1.61
N TYR A 243 14.27 -16.58 1.53
CA TYR A 243 14.22 -17.31 0.26
C TYR A 243 13.07 -16.84 -0.65
N LYS A 244 11.89 -16.56 -0.06
CA LYS A 244 10.72 -16.03 -0.80
C LYS A 244 11.01 -14.68 -1.45
N SER A 245 11.84 -13.85 -0.81
CA SER A 245 12.26 -12.56 -1.37
C SER A 245 13.17 -12.73 -2.59
N THR A 246 14.08 -13.71 -2.56
CA THR A 246 14.91 -14.05 -3.72
C THR A 246 14.06 -14.60 -4.88
N LEU A 247 13.08 -15.44 -4.57
CA LEU A 247 12.11 -15.95 -5.56
C LEU A 247 11.29 -14.83 -6.20
N ARG A 248 10.73 -13.93 -5.40
CA ARG A 248 9.96 -12.79 -5.90
C ARG A 248 10.80 -11.92 -6.82
N HIS A 249 12.02 -11.58 -6.38
CA HIS A 249 12.95 -10.79 -7.17
C HIS A 249 13.29 -11.46 -8.51
N PHE A 250 13.57 -12.77 -8.53
CA PHE A 250 13.84 -13.50 -9.75
C PHE A 250 12.64 -13.49 -10.70
N ARG A 251 11.41 -13.71 -10.19
CA ARG A 251 10.18 -13.66 -10.99
C ARG A 251 9.93 -12.29 -11.62
N GLU A 252 10.19 -11.22 -10.89
CA GLU A 252 9.93 -9.85 -11.34
C GLU A 252 10.99 -9.34 -12.31
N LYS A 253 12.26 -9.68 -12.11
CA LYS A 253 13.38 -9.07 -12.84
C LYS A 253 14.03 -9.95 -13.89
N HIS A 254 14.03 -11.26 -13.71
CA HIS A 254 14.91 -12.18 -14.46
C HIS A 254 14.16 -13.33 -15.14
N LEU A 255 12.85 -13.45 -14.93
CA LEU A 255 12.06 -14.55 -15.49
C LEU A 255 11.96 -14.50 -17.03
N HIS A 256 12.12 -13.33 -17.60
CA HIS A 256 12.09 -13.10 -19.04
C HIS A 256 13.48 -13.20 -19.68
N ASP A 257 14.52 -13.41 -18.87
CA ASP A 257 15.89 -13.55 -19.37
C ASP A 257 15.96 -14.82 -20.23
N ARG A 258 16.53 -14.71 -21.43
CA ARG A 258 16.68 -15.85 -22.35
C ARG A 258 17.98 -16.61 -22.15
N ARG A 259 18.72 -16.31 -21.09
CA ARG A 259 20.01 -16.92 -20.78
C ARG A 259 20.26 -16.95 -19.28
N CYS A 260 20.90 -18.00 -18.79
CA CYS A 260 21.36 -18.07 -17.40
C CYS A 260 22.73 -17.41 -17.29
N HIS A 261 22.84 -16.28 -16.59
CA HIS A 261 24.12 -15.58 -16.45
C HIS A 261 25.14 -16.32 -15.57
N MET A 262 24.70 -17.26 -14.72
CA MET A 262 25.62 -18.04 -13.88
C MET A 262 26.25 -19.22 -14.61
N CYS A 263 25.47 -19.91 -15.45
CA CYS A 263 25.92 -21.07 -16.22
C CYS A 263 26.36 -20.72 -17.65
N ASP A 264 26.04 -19.50 -18.09
CA ASP A 264 26.26 -19.03 -19.47
C ASP A 264 25.59 -19.92 -20.53
N GLU A 265 24.35 -20.34 -20.23
CA GLU A 265 23.53 -21.19 -21.09
C GLU A 265 22.34 -20.40 -21.64
N ASP A 266 22.13 -20.43 -22.96
CA ASP A 266 20.98 -19.85 -23.61
C ASP A 266 19.75 -20.78 -23.53
N LEU A 267 18.61 -20.20 -23.20
CA LEU A 267 17.35 -20.91 -22.97
C LEU A 267 16.24 -20.29 -23.86
N LEU A 268 15.74 -21.10 -24.79
CA LEU A 268 14.80 -20.66 -25.82
C LEU A 268 13.50 -20.09 -25.26
N HIS A 269 12.95 -20.69 -24.20
CA HIS A 269 11.68 -20.29 -23.60
C HIS A 269 11.77 -20.11 -22.08
N GLU A 270 10.91 -19.24 -21.56
CA GLU A 270 10.73 -18.98 -20.12
C GLU A 270 10.56 -20.28 -19.29
N MET A 271 9.83 -21.26 -19.83
CA MET A 271 9.65 -22.56 -19.16
C MET A 271 10.97 -23.31 -18.96
N HIS A 272 11.91 -23.18 -19.90
CA HIS A 272 13.23 -23.79 -19.79
C HIS A 272 14.07 -23.07 -18.74
N LEU A 273 13.98 -21.73 -18.65
CA LEU A 273 14.62 -20.98 -17.57
C LEU A 273 14.04 -21.36 -16.20
N ARG A 274 12.72 -21.52 -16.08
CA ARG A 274 12.10 -21.96 -14.82
C ARG A 274 12.59 -23.34 -14.39
N ARG A 275 12.65 -24.29 -15.33
CA ARG A 275 13.16 -25.64 -15.07
C ARG A 275 14.64 -25.62 -14.70
N HIS A 276 15.47 -24.91 -15.47
CA HIS A 276 16.90 -24.73 -15.19
C HIS A 276 17.13 -24.09 -13.81
N ALA A 277 16.37 -23.06 -13.46
CA ALA A 277 16.44 -22.41 -12.15
C ALA A 277 16.11 -23.38 -11.00
N GLU A 278 15.16 -24.28 -11.21
CA GLU A 278 14.77 -25.30 -10.22
C GLU A 278 15.80 -26.42 -10.10
N GLU A 279 16.21 -27.02 -11.21
CA GLU A 279 17.09 -28.19 -11.24
C GLU A 279 18.55 -27.84 -10.90
N VAL A 280 19.08 -26.76 -11.48
CA VAL A 280 20.49 -26.38 -11.36
C VAL A 280 20.71 -25.43 -10.17
N HIS A 281 19.79 -24.50 -9.95
CA HIS A 281 19.93 -23.45 -8.94
C HIS A 281 18.97 -23.58 -7.75
N ARG A 282 18.16 -24.64 -7.68
CA ARG A 282 17.25 -24.94 -6.54
C ARG A 282 16.34 -23.76 -6.19
N LEU A 283 15.95 -22.99 -7.20
CA LEU A 283 15.11 -21.81 -7.09
C LEU A 283 13.77 -22.08 -7.80
N SER A 284 12.90 -22.82 -7.11
CA SER A 284 11.62 -23.26 -7.68
C SER A 284 10.60 -22.13 -7.78
N THR A 285 10.20 -21.83 -9.01
CA THR A 285 9.18 -20.83 -9.35
C THR A 285 7.82 -21.47 -9.61
N GLU A 286 7.39 -22.41 -8.76
CA GLU A 286 6.09 -23.07 -8.93
C GLU A 286 4.95 -22.09 -9.23
N ARG A 287 4.17 -22.45 -10.25
CA ARG A 287 2.89 -21.84 -10.64
C ARG A 287 1.74 -22.76 -10.21
N ASN A 288 1.65 -23.07 -8.92
CA ASN A 288 0.58 -23.92 -8.40
C ASN A 288 -0.54 -23.08 -7.79
N TYR A 289 -1.48 -22.64 -8.62
CA TYR A 289 -2.81 -22.20 -8.17
C TYR A 289 -3.93 -23.16 -8.57
N TYR A 290 -3.70 -24.13 -9.47
CA TYR A 290 -4.69 -25.16 -9.85
C TYR A 290 -4.02 -26.46 -10.31
N ALA A 291 -3.61 -27.35 -9.38
CA ALA A 291 -3.21 -28.73 -9.70
C ALA A 291 -3.16 -29.63 -8.44
N LYS A 292 -4.12 -29.47 -7.53
CA LYS A 292 -4.35 -30.41 -6.41
C LYS A 292 -5.84 -30.65 -6.22
N LYS A 293 -6.48 -31.14 -7.27
CA LYS A 293 -7.62 -32.05 -7.15
C LYS A 293 -7.35 -33.16 -8.14
N ASP A 294 -7.67 -34.37 -7.71
CA ASP A 294 -7.66 -35.60 -8.49
C ASP A 294 -6.29 -36.30 -8.58
N THR A 295 -5.95 -37.02 -7.50
CA THR A 295 -5.44 -38.40 -7.53
C THR A 295 -5.22 -38.88 -6.10
N LYS A 296 -6.23 -39.53 -5.53
CA LYS A 296 -6.28 -40.43 -4.36
C LYS A 296 -7.78 -40.72 -4.18
N GLU A 297 -8.31 -41.92 -4.31
CA GLU A 297 -7.79 -43.26 -4.10
C GLU A 297 -8.58 -44.21 -5.01
N ASP A 298 -7.86 -45.03 -5.77
CA ASP A 298 -8.40 -46.31 -6.23
C ASP A 298 -7.27 -47.35 -6.10
N MET A 299 -7.67 -48.55 -5.69
CA MET A 299 -6.89 -49.80 -5.60
C MET A 299 -6.00 -50.00 -4.37
N GLY A 300 -6.42 -50.91 -3.49
CA GLY A 300 -5.52 -51.56 -2.54
C GLY A 300 -6.17 -52.39 -1.43
N SER A 301 -7.02 -53.37 -1.74
CA SER A 301 -7.27 -54.49 -0.82
C SER A 301 -7.46 -55.80 -1.60
N ASP A 302 -6.37 -56.52 -1.78
CA ASP A 302 -6.35 -57.97 -1.99
C ASP A 302 -5.10 -58.51 -1.26
N ILE A 303 -5.33 -59.18 -0.13
CA ILE A 303 -4.36 -60.06 0.53
C ILE A 303 -5.14 -61.29 0.99
N ASP A 304 -4.91 -62.41 0.30
CA ASP A 304 -4.92 -63.80 0.75
C ASP A 304 -3.64 -64.39 0.10
N THR A 305 -2.78 -65.23 0.69
CA THR A 305 -2.99 -66.46 1.47
C THR A 305 -1.64 -66.88 2.07
N ASP A 306 -1.67 -67.38 3.31
CA ASP A 306 -1.01 -68.60 3.87
C ASP A 306 -0.77 -68.46 5.38
#